data_AF-A0A348MTA4-F1
#
_entry.id   AF-A0A348MTA4-F1
#
_cell.length_a   1.000
_cell.length_b   1.000
_cell.length_c   1.000
_cell.angle_alpha   90.00
_cell.angle_beta   90.00
_cell.angle_gamma   90.00
#
_symmetry.space_group_name_H-M   'P 1'
#
loop_
_entity.id
_entity.type
_entity.pdbx_description
1 polymer ?
#
loop_
_entity_poly.entity_id
_entity_poly.type
_entity_poly.pdbx_seq_one_letter_code
_entity_poly.pdbx_strand_id
1 'polypeptide(L)'
;MVDFVSAFLQGEVLAYPTEAVFGLGCDPDNQAAVEKVLAIKTRPQDKGLILIAATIEQLYPYIDITSLDEVMLARVTATWPGPFTWIMPKAAHTPDYLTGGRKTIAVRVSAHPTVIQLCHAVNKPLVSTSANPSGAEPARSIAQVNTYFGRTVFAIDGEVDHNAHPSKIQDAVTGQVLRG
;
A
#
# COMPACT_ATOMS: atom_id res chain seq x y z
N MET A 1 -2.95 -12.32 -14.66
CA MET A 1 -1.63 -12.36 -13.97
C MET A 1 -0.48 -11.94 -14.86
N VAL A 2 -0.33 -12.50 -16.07
CA VAL A 2 0.77 -12.12 -17.00
C VAL A 2 0.77 -10.62 -17.31
N ASP A 3 -0.40 -10.05 -17.61
CA ASP A 3 -0.52 -8.62 -17.96
C ASP A 3 -0.20 -7.70 -16.77
N PHE A 4 -0.57 -8.09 -15.55
CA PHE A 4 -0.21 -7.35 -14.33
C PHE A 4 1.30 -7.33 -14.11
N VAL A 5 1.96 -8.48 -14.19
CA VAL A 5 3.42 -8.56 -13.97
C VAL A 5 4.14 -7.71 -15.03
N SER A 6 3.69 -7.76 -16.28
CA SER A 6 4.22 -6.89 -17.34
C SER A 6 4.03 -5.40 -17.02
N ALA A 7 2.82 -4.98 -16.66
CA ALA A 7 2.52 -3.59 -16.30
C ALA A 7 3.36 -3.12 -15.09
N PHE A 8 3.49 -3.96 -14.06
CA PHE A 8 4.32 -3.70 -12.89
C PHE A 8 5.80 -3.49 -13.28
N LEU A 9 6.37 -4.40 -14.07
CA LEU A 9 7.76 -4.32 -14.53
C LEU A 9 8.02 -3.12 -15.46
N GLN A 10 7.00 -2.67 -16.19
CA GLN A 10 7.06 -1.47 -17.04
C GLN A 10 6.90 -0.17 -16.24
N GLY A 11 6.69 -0.23 -14.92
CA GLY A 11 6.50 0.94 -14.08
C GLY A 11 5.18 1.67 -14.37
N GLU A 12 4.13 0.91 -14.73
CA GLU A 12 2.77 1.42 -14.83
C GLU A 12 2.17 1.65 -13.43
N VAL A 13 1.21 2.56 -13.37
CA VAL A 13 0.38 2.74 -12.17
C VAL A 13 -0.78 1.76 -12.24
N LEU A 14 -0.98 1.03 -11.16
CA LEU A 14 -1.95 -0.04 -11.03
C LEU A 14 -3.14 0.46 -10.23
N ALA A 15 -4.35 0.05 -10.59
CA ALA A 15 -5.53 0.17 -9.75
C ALA A 15 -6.05 -1.24 -9.43
N TYR A 16 -6.26 -1.57 -8.15
CA TYR A 16 -6.66 -2.92 -7.73
C TYR A 16 -7.56 -2.90 -6.50
N PRO A 17 -8.46 -3.89 -6.35
CA PRO A 17 -9.32 -3.97 -5.16
C PRO A 17 -8.50 -4.31 -3.91
N THR A 18 -8.88 -3.67 -2.81
CA THR A 18 -8.44 -4.03 -1.44
C THR A 18 -9.68 -4.29 -0.58
N GLU A 19 -9.52 -4.47 0.73
CA GLU A 19 -10.60 -4.85 1.63
C GLU A 19 -11.83 -3.94 1.53
N ALA A 20 -11.64 -2.61 1.50
CA ALA A 20 -12.77 -1.66 1.56
C ALA A 20 -12.95 -0.81 0.28
N VAL A 21 -11.86 -0.56 -0.44
CA VAL A 21 -11.79 0.38 -1.56
C VAL A 21 -10.73 -0.09 -2.56
N PHE A 22 -10.73 0.46 -3.76
CA PHE A 22 -9.63 0.28 -4.69
C PHE A 22 -8.40 1.09 -4.22
N GLY A 23 -7.23 0.48 -4.41
CA GLY A 23 -5.93 1.12 -4.22
C GLY A 23 -5.30 1.52 -5.56
N LEU A 24 -4.55 2.62 -5.57
CA LEU A 24 -3.54 2.91 -6.57
C LEU A 24 -2.17 2.48 -6.06
N GLY A 25 -1.40 1.81 -6.91
CA GLY A 25 -0.09 1.31 -6.55
C GLY A 25 0.88 1.18 -7.71
N CYS A 26 2.11 0.79 -7.38
CA CYS A 26 3.20 0.58 -8.33
C CYS A 26 4.33 -0.21 -7.63
N ASP A 27 5.41 -0.47 -8.36
CA ASP A 27 6.65 -1.01 -7.79
C ASP A 27 7.27 -0.01 -6.81
N PRO A 28 7.42 -0.36 -5.52
CA PRO A 28 8.10 0.49 -4.54
C PRO A 28 9.56 0.79 -4.87
N ASP A 29 10.23 -0.03 -5.67
CA ASP A 29 11.63 0.18 -6.05
C ASP A 29 11.78 1.06 -7.30
N ASN A 30 10.68 1.39 -7.98
CA ASN A 30 10.67 2.20 -9.19
C ASN A 30 10.26 3.64 -8.87
N GLN A 31 11.24 4.50 -8.58
CA GLN A 31 10.99 5.90 -8.23
C GLN A 31 10.10 6.62 -9.25
N ALA A 32 10.31 6.42 -10.56
CA ALA A 32 9.49 7.05 -11.59
C ALA A 32 8.02 6.60 -11.52
N ALA A 33 7.76 5.33 -11.18
CA ALA A 33 6.40 4.84 -10.98
C ALA A 33 5.76 5.44 -9.72
N VAL A 34 6.53 5.59 -8.63
CA VAL A 34 6.08 6.27 -7.41
C VAL A 34 5.72 7.74 -7.69
N GLU A 35 6.55 8.44 -8.45
CA GLU A 35 6.30 9.83 -8.86
C GLU A 35 5.02 9.95 -9.70
N LYS A 36 4.72 8.99 -10.59
CA LYS A 36 3.44 8.92 -11.31
C LYS A 36 2.26 8.78 -10.35
N VAL A 37 2.34 7.90 -9.35
CA VAL A 37 1.28 7.75 -8.33
C VAL A 37 1.05 9.07 -7.58
N LEU A 38 2.13 9.73 -7.15
CA LEU A 38 2.05 11.01 -6.44
C LEU A 38 1.45 12.12 -7.31
N ALA A 39 1.83 12.17 -8.60
CA ALA A 39 1.31 13.12 -9.57
C ALA A 39 -0.19 12.92 -9.81
N ILE A 40 -0.64 11.67 -10.04
CA ILE A 40 -2.06 11.32 -10.20
C ILE A 40 -2.87 11.74 -8.98
N LYS A 41 -2.32 11.55 -7.78
CA LYS A 41 -2.98 11.89 -6.52
C LYS A 41 -2.90 13.37 -6.14
N THR A 42 -2.13 14.17 -6.87
CA THR A 42 -1.72 15.53 -6.45
C THR A 42 -1.27 15.52 -4.98
N ARG A 43 -0.53 14.49 -4.58
CA ARG A 43 -0.21 14.22 -3.18
C ARG A 43 1.17 14.76 -2.85
N PRO A 44 1.31 15.60 -1.81
CA PRO A 44 2.61 15.96 -1.28
C PRO A 44 3.42 14.72 -0.87
N GLN A 45 4.65 14.60 -1.37
CA GLN A 45 5.56 13.47 -1.09
C GLN A 45 5.85 13.36 0.41
N ASP A 46 5.91 14.49 1.11
CA ASP A 46 6.16 14.57 2.54
C ASP A 46 5.11 13.85 3.39
N LYS A 47 3.97 13.41 2.84
CA LYS A 47 2.99 12.58 3.56
C LYS A 47 3.36 11.09 3.63
N GLY A 48 4.38 10.66 2.89
CA GLY A 48 4.72 9.25 2.75
C GLY A 48 3.62 8.42 2.10
N LEU A 49 3.97 7.16 1.83
CA LEU A 49 3.12 6.15 1.19
C LEU A 49 3.02 4.91 2.08
N ILE A 50 2.04 4.05 1.76
CA ILE A 50 1.86 2.76 2.43
C ILE A 50 2.44 1.69 1.53
N LEU A 51 3.17 0.73 2.08
CA LEU A 51 3.46 -0.54 1.41
C LEU A 51 2.47 -1.61 1.85
N ILE A 52 1.88 -2.31 0.89
CA ILE A 52 0.98 -3.43 1.13
C ILE A 52 1.62 -4.72 0.64
N ALA A 53 1.54 -5.78 1.43
CA ALA A 53 2.18 -7.06 1.15
C ALA A 53 1.22 -8.24 1.39
N ALA A 54 1.57 -9.40 0.82
CA ALA A 54 0.94 -10.68 1.14
C ALA A 54 1.48 -11.26 2.46
N THR A 55 2.77 -11.07 2.72
CA THR A 55 3.44 -11.59 3.93
C THR A 55 4.37 -10.55 4.52
N ILE A 56 4.75 -10.72 5.80
CA ILE A 56 5.63 -9.76 6.48
C ILE A 56 7.06 -9.80 5.91
N GLU A 57 7.51 -10.94 5.40
CA GLU A 57 8.85 -11.12 4.85
C GLU A 57 9.10 -10.23 3.63
N GLN A 58 8.05 -9.97 2.84
CA GLN A 58 8.11 -9.05 1.70
C GLN A 58 8.37 -7.59 2.15
N LEU A 59 8.08 -7.26 3.41
CA LEU A 59 8.30 -5.93 3.96
C LEU A 59 9.69 -5.74 4.57
N TYR A 60 10.42 -6.82 4.90
CA TYR A 60 11.73 -6.76 5.56
C TYR A 60 12.77 -5.88 4.87
N PRO A 61 12.82 -5.77 3.52
CA PRO A 61 13.72 -4.81 2.88
C PRO A 61 13.43 -3.35 3.25
N TYR A 62 12.19 -3.01 3.62
CA TYR A 62 11.74 -1.63 3.80
C TYR A 62 11.60 -1.21 5.27
N ILE A 63 11.57 -2.17 6.19
CA ILE A 63 11.35 -1.93 7.62
C ILE A 63 12.56 -2.36 8.44
N ASP A 64 12.80 -1.65 9.53
CA ASP A 64 13.73 -2.11 10.56
C ASP A 64 12.94 -2.83 11.66
N ILE A 65 12.82 -4.15 11.51
CA ILE A 65 12.15 -5.00 12.49
C ILE A 65 12.98 -5.18 13.77
N THR A 66 14.30 -4.95 13.72
CA THR A 66 15.19 -5.12 14.88
C THR A 66 15.02 -4.01 15.91
N SER A 67 14.42 -2.89 15.50
CA SER A 67 14.01 -1.80 16.38
C SER A 67 12.73 -2.09 17.20
N LEU A 68 12.09 -3.25 17.00
CA LEU A 68 10.93 -3.67 17.78
C LEU A 68 11.30 -4.80 18.73
N ASP A 69 10.83 -4.70 19.98
CA ASP A 69 10.88 -5.83 20.91
C ASP A 69 9.79 -6.88 20.59
N GLU A 70 9.85 -8.02 21.27
CA GLU A 70 8.91 -9.13 21.06
C GLU A 70 7.45 -8.74 21.32
N VAL A 71 7.20 -7.84 22.28
CA VAL A 71 5.84 -7.40 22.64
C VAL A 71 5.28 -6.48 21.56
N MET A 72 6.09 -5.54 21.07
CA MET A 72 5.76 -4.65 19.97
C MET A 72 5.49 -5.45 18.70
N LEU A 73 6.34 -6.42 18.38
CA LEU A 73 6.16 -7.28 17.21
C LEU A 73 4.91 -8.15 17.33
N ALA A 74 4.67 -8.77 18.49
CA ALA A 74 3.47 -9.57 18.74
C ALA A 74 2.17 -8.76 18.57
N ARG A 75 2.17 -7.49 19.00
CA ARG A 75 1.03 -6.58 18.79
C ARG A 75 0.75 -6.33 17.31
N VAL A 76 1.80 -6.15 16.51
CA VAL A 76 1.68 -5.95 15.07
C VAL A 76 1.15 -7.22 14.41
N THR A 77 1.81 -8.36 14.63
CA THR A 77 1.50 -9.63 13.97
C THR A 77 0.15 -10.21 14.38
N ALA A 78 -0.33 -9.96 15.61
CA ALA A 78 -1.66 -10.39 16.05
C ALA A 78 -2.81 -9.78 15.24
N THR A 79 -2.57 -8.68 14.51
CA THR A 79 -3.59 -8.01 13.68
C THR A 79 -3.46 -8.32 12.19
N TRP A 80 -2.42 -9.07 11.80
CA TRP A 80 -2.12 -9.41 10.42
C TRP A 80 -2.28 -10.93 10.17
N PRO A 81 -2.75 -11.32 8.99
CA PRO A 81 -3.20 -10.48 7.87
C PRO A 81 -4.54 -9.79 8.17
N GLY A 82 -4.72 -8.55 7.72
CA GLY A 82 -5.96 -7.83 7.98
C GLY A 82 -5.95 -6.34 7.63
N PRO A 83 -7.03 -5.61 7.93
CA PRO A 83 -7.22 -4.20 7.59
C PRO A 83 -6.48 -3.26 8.56
N PHE A 84 -5.30 -3.64 9.04
CA PHE A 84 -4.48 -2.85 9.96
C PHE A 84 -3.22 -2.36 9.25
N THR A 85 -2.96 -1.06 9.32
CA THR A 85 -1.74 -0.44 8.83
C THR A 85 -0.90 -0.03 10.03
N TRP A 86 0.38 -0.40 10.01
CA TRP A 86 1.33 -0.09 11.07
C TRP A 86 2.39 0.88 10.56
N ILE A 87 2.66 1.94 11.33
CA ILE A 87 3.83 2.78 11.15
C ILE A 87 5.01 2.08 11.82
N MET A 88 5.95 1.62 11.02
CA MET A 88 7.13 0.86 11.45
C MET A 88 8.38 1.73 11.29
N PRO A 89 9.43 1.54 12.11
CA PRO A 89 10.75 2.04 11.80
C PRO A 89 11.17 1.61 10.39
N LYS A 90 11.73 2.54 9.59
CA LYS A 90 12.19 2.21 8.22
C LYS A 90 13.58 1.55 8.28
N ALA A 91 13.86 0.68 7.32
CA ALA A 91 15.24 0.24 7.11
C ALA A 91 16.13 1.43 6.67
N ALA A 92 17.42 1.37 6.99
CA ALA A 92 18.36 2.46 6.68
C ALA A 92 18.34 2.85 5.19
N HIS A 93 18.23 1.85 4.31
CA HIS A 93 18.23 2.00 2.86
C HIS A 93 16.85 2.26 2.24
N THR A 94 15.77 2.26 3.03
CA THR A 94 14.42 2.57 2.52
C THR A 94 14.39 3.98 1.94
N PRO A 95 14.02 4.15 0.65
CA PRO A 95 14.05 5.44 -0.02
C PRO A 95 13.12 6.49 0.59
N ASP A 96 13.57 7.74 0.59
CA ASP A 96 12.80 8.86 1.16
C ASP A 96 11.55 9.21 0.36
N TYR A 97 11.47 8.83 -0.92
CA TYR A 97 10.26 8.98 -1.72
C TYR A 97 9.13 8.06 -1.25
N LEU A 98 9.43 6.98 -0.51
CA LEU A 98 8.41 6.14 0.12
C LEU A 98 7.99 6.69 1.50
N THR A 99 8.95 7.18 2.29
CA THR A 99 8.70 7.61 3.68
C THR A 99 8.28 9.07 3.80
N GLY A 100 8.51 9.88 2.75
CA GLY A 100 8.41 11.33 2.80
C GLY A 100 9.51 11.96 3.66
N GLY A 101 10.70 11.36 3.69
CA GLY A 101 11.84 11.81 4.51
C GLY A 101 11.73 11.48 6.02
N ARG A 102 10.73 10.69 6.41
CA ARG A 102 10.56 10.24 7.80
C ARG A 102 11.49 9.08 8.13
N LYS A 103 11.71 8.85 9.44
CA LYS A 103 12.38 7.65 9.97
C LYS A 103 11.48 6.41 10.04
N THR A 104 10.24 6.54 9.59
CA THR A 104 9.23 5.49 9.64
C THR A 104 8.55 5.32 8.29
N ILE A 105 7.93 4.16 8.09
CA ILE A 105 7.16 3.81 6.89
C ILE A 105 5.85 3.13 7.30
N ALA A 106 4.77 3.43 6.58
CA ALA A 106 3.49 2.78 6.80
C ALA A 106 3.44 1.47 6.01
N VAL A 107 3.08 0.37 6.66
CA VAL A 107 3.01 -0.95 6.03
C VAL A 107 1.75 -1.72 6.43
N ARG A 108 1.33 -2.67 5.60
CA ARG A 108 0.18 -3.55 5.85
C ARG A 108 0.43 -4.92 5.25
N VAL A 109 0.16 -5.97 6.02
CA VAL A 109 -0.03 -7.33 5.50
C VAL A 109 -1.53 -7.56 5.31
N SER A 110 -1.95 -7.67 4.06
CA SER A 110 -3.37 -7.70 3.66
C SER A 110 -3.94 -9.11 3.72
N ALA A 111 -5.22 -9.21 4.09
CA ALA A 111 -6.00 -10.45 3.96
C ALA A 111 -6.75 -10.54 2.62
N HIS A 112 -6.66 -9.52 1.78
CA HIS A 112 -7.42 -9.45 0.53
C HIS A 112 -6.86 -10.42 -0.52
N PRO A 113 -7.65 -11.37 -1.06
CA PRO A 113 -7.15 -12.40 -1.98
C PRO A 113 -6.43 -11.82 -3.20
N THR A 114 -6.96 -10.76 -3.80
CA THR A 114 -6.32 -10.11 -4.95
C THR A 114 -4.97 -9.51 -4.57
N VAL A 115 -4.86 -8.85 -3.41
CA VAL A 115 -3.60 -8.25 -2.96
C VAL A 115 -2.55 -9.34 -2.74
N ILE A 116 -2.96 -10.44 -2.09
CA ILE A 116 -2.11 -11.60 -1.84
C ILE A 116 -1.56 -12.16 -3.16
N GLN A 117 -2.44 -12.39 -4.14
CA GLN A 117 -2.06 -12.90 -5.46
C GLN A 117 -1.09 -11.96 -6.21
N LEU A 118 -1.37 -10.65 -6.21
CA LEU A 118 -0.52 -9.66 -6.87
C LEU A 118 0.87 -9.61 -6.24
N CYS A 119 0.96 -9.50 -4.92
CA CYS A 119 2.25 -9.42 -4.21
C CYS A 119 3.06 -10.71 -4.35
N HIS A 120 2.43 -11.88 -4.36
CA HIS A 120 3.14 -13.14 -4.61
C HIS A 120 3.68 -13.24 -6.04
N ALA A 121 2.95 -12.74 -7.03
CA ALA A 121 3.37 -12.84 -8.42
C ALA A 121 4.58 -11.99 -8.79
N VAL A 122 4.83 -10.91 -8.03
CA VAL A 122 6.05 -10.09 -8.17
C VAL A 122 7.05 -10.34 -7.03
N ASN A 123 6.70 -11.22 -6.08
CA ASN A 123 7.45 -11.50 -4.84
C ASN A 123 7.90 -10.22 -4.10
N LYS A 124 7.03 -9.21 -4.05
CA LYS A 124 7.31 -7.88 -3.51
C LYS A 124 6.03 -7.26 -2.95
N PRO A 125 6.16 -6.30 -2.01
CA PRO A 125 5.04 -5.45 -1.67
C PRO A 125 4.74 -4.47 -2.82
N LEU A 126 3.57 -3.83 -2.76
CA LEU A 126 3.19 -2.75 -3.65
C LEU A 126 3.11 -1.44 -2.87
N VAL A 127 3.48 -0.32 -3.49
CA VAL A 127 2.98 0.98 -3.03
C VAL A 127 1.46 0.96 -3.07
N SER A 128 0.80 1.55 -2.07
CA SER A 128 -0.66 1.58 -2.00
C SER A 128 -1.18 2.88 -1.42
N THR A 129 -2.16 3.48 -2.09
CA THR A 129 -2.96 4.61 -1.61
C THR A 129 -4.38 4.52 -2.16
N SER A 130 -5.35 5.23 -1.61
CA SER A 130 -6.73 5.12 -2.09
C SER A 130 -6.89 5.61 -3.53
N ALA A 131 -7.63 4.86 -4.34
CA ALA A 131 -7.90 5.18 -5.74
C ALA A 131 -8.99 6.23 -5.90
N ASN A 132 -8.61 7.49 -5.76
CA ASN A 132 -9.47 8.66 -5.98
C ASN A 132 -8.68 9.88 -6.42
N PRO A 133 -9.27 10.78 -7.22
CA PRO A 133 -8.79 12.15 -7.34
C PRO A 133 -8.69 12.82 -5.96
N SER A 134 -7.77 13.79 -5.82
CA SER A 134 -7.61 14.51 -4.56
C SER A 134 -8.93 15.14 -4.10
N GLY A 135 -9.34 14.89 -2.85
CA GLY A 135 -10.59 15.38 -2.28
C GLY A 135 -11.86 14.60 -2.65
N ALA A 136 -11.80 13.65 -3.59
CA ALA A 136 -12.94 12.78 -3.93
C ALA A 136 -12.99 11.51 -3.06
N GLU A 137 -14.14 10.84 -3.03
CA GLU A 137 -14.28 9.54 -2.38
C GLU A 137 -13.48 8.44 -3.09
N PRO A 138 -12.90 7.47 -2.35
CA PRO A 138 -12.25 6.29 -2.94
C PRO A 138 -13.18 5.50 -3.86
N ALA A 139 -12.66 5.08 -5.02
CA ALA A 139 -13.36 4.15 -5.89
C ALA A 139 -13.60 2.81 -5.18
N ARG A 140 -14.78 2.24 -5.37
CA ARG A 140 -15.22 0.94 -4.86
C ARG A 140 -15.61 -0.02 -5.98
N SER A 141 -15.37 0.35 -7.23
CA SER A 141 -15.58 -0.52 -8.40
C SER A 141 -14.63 -0.13 -9.53
N ILE A 142 -14.37 -1.08 -10.43
CA ILE A 142 -13.57 -0.82 -11.63
C ILE A 142 -14.22 0.26 -12.53
N ALA A 143 -15.55 0.34 -12.57
CA ALA A 143 -16.26 1.39 -13.30
C ALA A 143 -15.93 2.79 -12.75
N GLN A 144 -15.85 2.93 -11.43
CA GLN A 144 -15.43 4.20 -10.80
C GLN A 144 -13.95 4.49 -11.04
N VAL A 145 -13.07 3.48 -10.99
CA VAL A 145 -11.66 3.63 -11.37
C VAL A 145 -11.54 4.16 -12.80
N ASN A 146 -12.26 3.56 -13.75
CA ASN A 146 -12.27 3.98 -15.15
C ASN A 146 -12.83 5.39 -15.32
N THR A 147 -13.83 5.78 -14.52
CA THR A 147 -14.37 7.15 -14.52
C THR A 147 -13.33 8.15 -14.01
N TYR A 148 -12.58 7.81 -12.97
CA TYR A 148 -11.61 8.71 -12.35
C TYR A 148 -10.31 8.85 -13.13
N PHE A 149 -9.83 7.75 -13.71
CA PHE A 149 -8.48 7.67 -14.24
C PHE A 149 -8.43 7.29 -15.72
N GLY A 150 -9.55 6.91 -16.33
CA GLY A 150 -9.59 6.48 -17.73
C GLY A 150 -8.54 5.39 -18.00
N ARG A 151 -7.65 5.64 -18.96
CA ARG A 151 -6.55 4.74 -19.34
C ARG A 151 -5.20 5.09 -18.71
N THR A 152 -5.17 6.01 -17.74
CA THR A 152 -3.92 6.44 -17.10
C THR A 152 -3.37 5.42 -16.10
N VAL A 153 -4.18 4.45 -15.71
CA VAL A 153 -3.83 3.37 -14.78
C VAL A 153 -4.22 2.01 -15.38
N PHE A 154 -3.44 0.99 -15.09
CA PHE A 154 -3.77 -0.40 -15.38
C PHE A 154 -4.74 -0.92 -14.31
N ALA A 155 -6.01 -1.05 -14.66
CA ALA A 155 -7.04 -1.49 -13.73
C ALA A 155 -7.16 -3.01 -13.69
N ILE A 156 -7.10 -3.57 -12.49
CA ILE A 156 -7.31 -4.97 -12.17
C ILE A 156 -8.72 -5.09 -11.59
N ASP A 157 -9.52 -5.95 -12.21
CA ASP A 157 -10.88 -6.20 -11.77
C ASP A 157 -10.95 -7.04 -10.48
N GLY A 158 -12.05 -6.88 -9.76
CA GLY A 158 -12.38 -7.63 -8.56
C GLY A 158 -13.24 -6.82 -7.59
N GLU A 159 -13.63 -7.47 -6.51
CA GLU A 159 -14.61 -6.93 -5.56
C GLU A 159 -13.93 -6.30 -4.35
N VAL A 160 -14.64 -5.37 -3.70
CA VAL A 160 -14.30 -4.83 -2.39
C VAL A 160 -15.44 -5.14 -1.42
N ASP A 161 -15.15 -5.27 -0.14
CA ASP A 161 -16.22 -5.33 0.87
C ASP A 161 -16.79 -3.93 1.08
N HIS A 162 -18.01 -3.71 0.59
CA HIS A 162 -18.68 -2.42 0.70
C HIS A 162 -19.03 -2.03 2.15
N ASN A 163 -19.08 -3.00 3.07
CA ASN A 163 -19.31 -2.75 4.49
C ASN A 163 -18.00 -2.51 5.26
N ALA A 164 -16.85 -2.78 4.65
CA ALA A 164 -15.56 -2.53 5.28
C ALA A 164 -15.23 -1.04 5.33
N HIS A 165 -14.50 -0.67 6.37
CA HIS A 165 -13.95 0.67 6.56
C HIS A 165 -12.48 0.73 6.14
N PRO A 166 -11.95 1.93 5.84
CA PRO A 166 -10.52 2.11 5.63
C PRO A 166 -9.69 1.58 6.81
N SER A 167 -8.46 1.16 6.54
CA SER A 167 -7.62 0.54 7.57
C SER A 167 -7.40 1.45 8.78
N LYS A 168 -7.36 0.84 9.97
CA LYS A 168 -6.85 1.52 11.17
C LYS A 168 -5.34 1.75 11.01
N ILE A 169 -4.85 2.93 11.40
CA ILE A 169 -3.40 3.25 11.36
C ILE A 169 -2.89 3.39 12.79
N GLN A 170 -1.87 2.59 13.16
CA GLN A 170 -1.26 2.61 14.47
C GLN A 170 0.26 2.67 14.39
N ASP A 171 0.91 3.28 15.37
CA ASP A 171 2.37 3.32 15.49
C ASP A 171 2.88 2.08 16.23
N ALA A 172 3.83 1.36 15.63
CA ALA A 172 4.28 0.06 16.13
C ALA A 172 5.16 0.16 17.37
N VAL A 173 5.80 1.30 17.63
CA VAL A 173 6.65 1.52 18.80
C VAL A 173 5.78 1.97 19.97
N THR A 174 5.01 3.04 19.76
CA THR A 174 4.22 3.69 20.82
C THR A 174 2.86 3.05 21.04
N GLY A 175 2.31 2.34 20.06
CA GLY A 175 0.93 1.85 20.07
C GLY A 175 -0.13 2.93 19.79
N GLN A 176 0.28 4.17 19.52
CA GLN A 176 -0.63 5.28 19.28
C GLN A 176 -1.51 5.02 18.06
N VAL A 177 -2.82 5.28 18.18
CA VAL A 177 -3.75 5.27 17.04
C VAL A 177 -3.68 6.61 16.34
N LEU A 178 -3.29 6.61 15.06
CA LEU A 178 -3.23 7.80 14.21
C LEU A 178 -4.51 7.99 13.38
N ARG A 179 -5.17 6.88 13.04
CA ARG A 179 -6.49 6.86 12.40
C ARG A 179 -7.28 5.68 12.94
N GLY A 180 -8.47 5.96 13.46
CA GLY A 180 -9.44 5.00 13.99
C GLY A 180 -10.53 4.66 13.00
#